data_AF-A0AAP5I793-F1
#
_entry.id   AF-A0AAP5I793-F1
#
_cell.length_a   1.000
_cell.length_b   1.000
_cell.length_c   1.000
_cell.angle_alpha   90.00
_cell.angle_beta   90.00
_cell.angle_gamma   90.00
#
_symmetry.space_group_name_H-M   'P 1'
#
loop_
_entity.id
_entity.type
_entity.pdbx_description
1 polymer ?
#
loop_
_entity_poly.entity_id
_entity_poly.type
_entity_poly.pdbx_seq_one_letter_code
_entity_poly.pdbx_strand_id
1 'polypeptide(L)'
;MSYFQDAKAHFVASHQNPINQVLHHLTNILAIAAFVLLFYDWRWTLVCLVLTQIFALGGHAFFEKNEPAFVKYPGITILASFSWSFENWFGLRQVWAYFKRQSA
;
A
#
# COMPACT_ATOMS: atom_id res chain seq x y z
N MET A 1 -18.90 13.80 5.35
CA MET A 1 -17.51 13.30 5.46
C MET A 1 -16.69 13.99 4.37
N SER A 2 -15.39 14.26 4.55
CA SER A 2 -14.58 14.86 3.47
C SER A 2 -14.18 13.82 2.43
N TYR A 3 -13.99 14.23 1.17
CA TYR A 3 -13.67 13.35 0.03
C TYR A 3 -12.50 12.39 0.29
N PHE A 4 -11.46 12.87 0.98
CA PHE A 4 -10.31 12.05 1.39
C PHE A 4 -10.69 10.93 2.37
N GLN A 5 -11.56 11.22 3.34
CA GLN A 5 -11.98 10.22 4.32
C GLN A 5 -12.81 9.12 3.68
N ASP A 6 -13.65 9.45 2.69
CA ASP A 6 -14.40 8.45 1.92
C ASP A 6 -13.45 7.57 1.08
N ALA A 7 -12.46 8.18 0.42
CA ALA A 7 -11.43 7.46 -0.32
C ALA A 7 -10.61 6.54 0.60
N LYS A 8 -10.25 7.02 1.80
CA LYS A 8 -9.51 6.23 2.79
C LYS A 8 -10.32 5.09 3.38
N ALA A 9 -11.59 5.33 3.71
CA ALA A 9 -12.48 4.28 4.18
C ALA A 9 -12.65 3.19 3.11
N HIS A 10 -12.83 3.58 1.85
CA HIS A 10 -12.91 2.64 0.72
C HIS A 10 -11.58 1.91 0.46
N PHE A 11 -10.45 2.60 0.60
CA PHE A 11 -9.13 1.98 0.53
C PHE A 11 -8.98 0.90 1.61
N VAL A 12 -9.23 1.21 2.87
CA VAL A 12 -9.14 0.21 3.95
C VAL A 12 -10.11 -0.96 3.69
N ALA A 13 -11.35 -0.69 3.28
CA ALA A 13 -12.33 -1.73 3.00
C ALA A 13 -11.91 -2.67 1.86
N SER A 14 -11.18 -2.18 0.86
CA SER A 14 -10.68 -3.01 -0.26
C SER A 14 -9.42 -3.83 0.06
N HIS A 15 -8.85 -3.67 1.25
CA HIS A 15 -7.60 -4.34 1.68
C HIS A 15 -7.82 -5.11 2.99
N GLN A 16 -8.41 -6.31 2.92
CA GLN A 16 -8.69 -7.14 4.10
C GLN A 16 -7.67 -8.26 4.29
N ASN A 17 -7.04 -8.73 3.20
CA ASN A 17 -6.07 -9.80 3.26
C ASN A 17 -4.73 -9.29 3.84
N PRO A 18 -4.18 -9.93 4.91
CA PRO A 18 -2.92 -9.49 5.51
C PRO A 18 -1.73 -9.45 4.53
N ILE A 19 -1.69 -10.37 3.56
CA ILE A 19 -0.63 -10.39 2.55
C ILE A 19 -0.76 -9.17 1.63
N ASN A 20 -1.97 -8.86 1.18
CA ASN A 20 -2.22 -7.68 0.35
C ASN A 20 -1.91 -6.37 1.11
N GLN A 21 -2.24 -6.30 2.40
CA GLN A 21 -1.87 -5.16 3.25
C GLN A 21 -0.36 -4.96 3.32
N VAL A 22 0.42 -6.03 3.53
CA VAL A 22 1.89 -5.98 3.52
C VAL A 22 2.41 -5.54 2.15
N LEU A 23 1.88 -6.09 1.07
CA LEU A 23 2.27 -5.70 -0.30
C LEU A 23 2.04 -4.20 -0.54
N HIS A 24 0.94 -3.62 -0.06
CA HIS A 24 0.69 -2.18 -0.20
C HIS A 24 1.60 -1.31 0.67
N HIS A 25 2.00 -1.78 1.86
CA HIS A 25 3.05 -1.11 2.62
C HIS A 25 4.39 -1.13 1.87
N LEU A 26 4.77 -2.27 1.26
CA LEU A 26 5.96 -2.37 0.42
C LEU A 26 5.88 -1.47 -0.81
N THR A 27 4.72 -1.39 -1.47
CA THR A 27 4.46 -0.46 -2.57
C THR A 27 4.78 0.99 -2.15
N ASN A 28 4.32 1.43 -0.98
CA ASN A 28 4.58 2.79 -0.52
C ASN A 28 6.05 3.04 -0.17
N ILE A 29 6.74 2.05 0.41
CA ILE A 29 8.20 2.12 0.65
C ILE A 29 8.95 2.23 -0.68
N LEU A 30 8.58 1.42 -1.68
CA LEU A 30 9.19 1.46 -3.01
C LEU A 30 8.91 2.77 -3.74
N ALA A 31 7.73 3.38 -3.57
CA ALA A 31 7.42 4.68 -4.12
C ALA A 31 8.30 5.79 -3.51
N ILE A 32 8.55 5.74 -2.19
CA ILE A 32 9.50 6.64 -1.51
C ILE A 32 10.93 6.39 -2.03
N ALA A 33 11.35 5.13 -2.12
CA ALA A 33 12.66 4.77 -2.64
C ALA A 33 12.85 5.23 -4.09
N ALA A 34 11.83 5.07 -4.95
CA ALA A 34 11.86 5.53 -6.34
C ALA A 34 12.10 7.04 -6.43
N PHE A 35 11.43 7.82 -5.58
CA PHE A 35 11.60 9.27 -5.53
C PHE A 35 13.01 9.66 -5.10
N VAL A 36 13.59 9.01 -4.08
CA VAL A 36 14.98 9.27 -3.66
C VAL A 36 15.96 8.88 -4.75
N LEU A 37 15.79 7.69 -5.34
CA LEU A 37 16.66 7.13 -6.38
C LEU A 37 16.61 7.93 -7.69
N LEU A 38 15.53 8.67 -7.92
CA LEU A 38 15.41 9.55 -9.10
C LEU A 38 16.57 10.54 -9.18
N PHE A 39 17.08 10.98 -8.03
CA PHE A 39 18.19 11.94 -7.92
C PHE A 39 19.57 11.27 -7.79
N TYR A 40 19.62 9.93 -7.68
CA TYR A 40 20.86 9.17 -7.53
C TYR A 40 21.18 8.33 -8.78
N ASP A 41 20.28 7.42 -9.16
CA ASP A 41 20.35 6.63 -10.39
C ASP A 41 18.93 6.26 -10.84
N TRP A 42 18.46 6.93 -11.90
CA TRP A 42 17.11 6.78 -12.45
C TRP A 42 16.79 5.36 -12.93
N ARG A 43 17.79 4.51 -13.19
CA ARG A 43 17.57 3.11 -13.58
C ARG A 43 16.91 2.33 -12.44
N TRP A 44 17.32 2.60 -11.20
CA TRP A 44 16.72 1.99 -10.02
C TRP A 44 15.32 2.54 -9.74
N THR A 45 15.05 3.80 -10.09
CA THR A 45 13.67 4.35 -10.08
C THR A 45 12.75 3.50 -10.96
N LEU A 46 13.16 3.13 -12.18
CA LEU A 46 12.35 2.28 -13.04
C LEU A 46 12.07 0.91 -12.41
N VAL A 47 13.08 0.28 -11.80
CA VAL A 47 12.90 -0.99 -11.08
C VAL A 47 11.87 -0.83 -9.96
N CYS A 48 11.98 0.22 -9.14
CA CYS A 48 11.02 0.49 -8.09
C CYS A 48 9.60 0.72 -8.63
N LEU A 49 9.45 1.51 -9.71
CA LEU A 49 8.15 1.78 -10.33
C LEU A 49 7.50 0.51 -10.92
N VAL A 50 8.28 -0.41 -11.49
CA VAL A 50 7.75 -1.70 -11.94
C VAL A 50 7.27 -2.53 -10.75
N LEU A 51 8.06 -2.61 -9.69
CA LEU A 51 7.71 -3.36 -8.48
C LEU A 51 6.48 -2.78 -7.78
N THR A 52 6.29 -1.45 -7.74
CA THR A 52 5.08 -0.84 -7.18
C THR A 52 3.82 -1.31 -7.92
N GLN A 53 3.87 -1.43 -9.25
CA GLN A 53 2.73 -1.95 -10.02
C GLN A 53 2.48 -3.43 -9.76
N ILE A 54 3.55 -4.24 -9.71
CA ILE A 54 3.45 -5.69 -9.45
C ILE A 54 2.83 -5.94 -8.08
N PHE A 55 3.27 -5.23 -7.04
CA PHE A 55 2.76 -5.44 -5.69
C PHE A 55 1.35 -4.89 -5.49
N ALA A 56 1.06 -3.67 -5.99
CA ALA A 56 -0.27 -3.10 -5.86
C ALA A 56 -1.32 -3.92 -6.63
N LEU A 57 -1.07 -4.24 -7.89
CA LEU A 57 -2.04 -4.97 -8.72
C LEU A 57 -2.03 -6.47 -8.43
N GLY A 58 -0.86 -7.07 -8.18
CA GLY A 58 -0.75 -8.48 -7.84
C GLY A 58 -1.43 -8.81 -6.50
N GLY A 59 -1.33 -7.90 -5.53
CA GLY A 59 -2.07 -7.97 -4.27
C GLY A 59 -3.59 -8.14 -4.49
N HIS A 60 -4.16 -7.29 -5.34
CA HIS A 60 -5.57 -7.36 -5.70
C HIS A 60 -5.90 -8.60 -6.56
N ALA A 61 -5.09 -8.92 -7.56
CA ALA A 61 -5.37 -10.01 -8.50
C ALA A 61 -5.33 -11.39 -7.83
N PHE A 62 -4.34 -11.65 -6.96
CA PHE A 62 -4.11 -12.97 -6.39
C PHE A 62 -4.74 -13.15 -5.01
N PHE A 63 -4.76 -12.12 -4.17
CA PHE A 63 -5.14 -12.24 -2.75
C PHE A 63 -6.53 -11.69 -2.43
N GLU A 64 -6.84 -10.45 -2.83
CA GLU A 64 -8.17 -9.86 -2.53
C GLU A 64 -9.25 -10.30 -3.51
N LYS A 65 -8.89 -10.47 -4.79
CA LYS A 65 -9.82 -10.74 -5.89
C LYS A 65 -10.93 -9.69 -6.00
N ASN A 66 -10.58 -8.42 -5.77
CA ASN A 66 -11.47 -7.26 -5.90
C ASN A 66 -10.80 -6.16 -6.75
N GLU A 67 -11.54 -5.10 -7.05
CA GLU A 67 -11.01 -3.96 -7.79
C GLU A 67 -10.19 -3.02 -6.89
N PRO A 68 -9.07 -2.45 -7.39
CA PRO A 68 -8.31 -1.46 -6.65
C PRO A 68 -9.13 -0.21 -6.34
N ALA A 69 -9.01 0.33 -5.12
CA ALA A 69 -9.70 1.56 -4.72
C ALA A 69 -9.40 2.78 -5.63
N PHE A 70 -8.27 2.76 -6.32
CA PHE A 70 -7.88 3.77 -7.30
C PHE A 70 -8.88 3.90 -8.46
N VAL A 71 -9.59 2.82 -8.82
CA VAL A 71 -10.62 2.85 -9.86
C VAL A 71 -11.76 3.81 -9.49
N LYS A 72 -12.17 3.81 -8.21
CA LYS A 72 -13.25 4.65 -7.70
C LYS A 72 -12.77 6.06 -7.30
N TYR A 73 -11.55 6.17 -6.79
CA TYR A 73 -11.00 7.42 -6.24
C TYR A 73 -9.63 7.72 -6.86
N PRO A 74 -9.57 8.10 -8.15
CA PRO A 74 -8.32 8.27 -8.86
C PRO A 74 -7.44 9.36 -8.23
N GLY A 75 -6.14 9.09 -8.12
CA GLY A 75 -5.14 9.99 -7.56
C GLY A 75 -5.19 10.11 -6.03
N ILE A 76 -6.36 10.40 -5.45
CA ILE A 76 -6.51 10.60 -4.00
C ILE A 76 -6.25 9.30 -3.21
N THR A 77 -6.49 8.12 -3.81
CA THR A 77 -6.16 6.83 -3.18
C THR A 77 -4.67 6.68 -2.87
N ILE A 78 -3.77 7.34 -3.62
CA ILE A 78 -2.34 7.31 -3.33
C ILE A 78 -2.08 7.98 -1.97
N LEU A 79 -2.65 9.18 -1.74
CA LEU A 79 -2.54 9.87 -0.46
C LEU A 79 -3.21 9.08 0.68
N ALA A 80 -4.35 8.45 0.40
CA ALA A 80 -5.04 7.59 1.38
C ALA A 80 -4.17 6.38 1.77
N SER A 81 -3.52 5.74 0.80
CA SER A 81 -2.61 4.61 0.99
C SER A 81 -1.40 4.99 1.83
N PHE A 82 -0.78 6.14 1.55
CA PHE A 82 0.32 6.67 2.36
C PHE A 82 -0.12 6.99 3.79
N SER A 83 -1.22 7.73 3.97
CA SER A 83 -1.77 8.03 5.30
C SER A 83 -2.02 6.76 6.11
N TRP A 84 -2.67 5.76 5.50
CA TRP A 84 -2.89 4.46 6.13
C TRP A 84 -1.56 3.74 6.46
N SER A 85 -0.56 3.82 5.58
CA SER A 85 0.75 3.22 5.85
C SER A 85 1.50 3.87 7.00
N PHE A 86 1.51 5.20 7.08
CA PHE A 86 2.11 5.91 8.21
C PHE A 86 1.41 5.56 9.53
N GLU A 87 0.08 5.49 9.56
CA GLU A 87 -0.68 5.12 10.76
C GLU A 87 -0.40 3.70 11.24
N ASN A 88 -0.05 2.80 10.32
CA ASN A 88 0.30 1.41 10.59
C ASN A 88 1.81 1.17 10.75
N TRP A 89 2.62 2.23 10.74
CA TRP A 89 4.08 2.17 10.78
C TRP A 89 4.64 1.25 9.69
N PHE A 90 4.12 1.42 8.46
CA PHE A 90 4.43 0.60 7.29
C PHE A 90 4.31 -0.90 7.56
N GLY A 91 3.27 -1.30 8.30
CA GLY A 91 2.93 -2.69 8.58
C GLY A 91 3.52 -3.25 9.87
N LEU A 92 4.45 -2.56 10.52
CA LEU A 92 5.04 -3.02 11.79
C LEU A 92 3.99 -3.26 12.87
N ARG A 93 2.93 -2.43 12.92
CA ARG A 93 1.82 -2.63 13.87
C ARG A 93 1.07 -3.94 13.65
N GLN A 94 0.88 -4.33 12.40
CA GLN A 94 0.15 -5.55 12.03
C GLN A 94 0.99 -6.79 12.31
N VAL A 95 2.28 -6.74 11.98
CA VAL A 95 3.26 -7.79 12.29
C VAL A 95 3.35 -8.01 13.80
N TRP A 96 3.45 -6.93 14.58
CA TRP A 96 3.43 -7.01 16.04
C TRP A 96 2.16 -7.66 16.59
N ALA A 97 0.99 -7.27 16.07
CA ALA A 97 -0.28 -7.82 16.48
C ALA A 97 -0.45 -9.31 16.12
N TYR A 98 0.17 -9.77 15.03
CA TYR A 98 0.23 -11.18 14.64
C TYR A 98 1.03 -11.99 15.67
N PHE A 99 2.25 -11.56 16.00
CA PHE A 99 3.09 -12.25 16.98
C PHE A 99 2.44 -12.29 18.37
N LYS A 100 1.83 -11.19 18.81
CA LYS A 100 1.13 -11.13 20.10
C LYS A 100 -0.04 -12.12 20.18
N ARG A 101 -0.74 -12.36 19.06
CA ARG A 101 -1.84 -13.34 18.98
C ARG A 101 -1.37 -14.79 19.05
N GLN A 102 -0.15 -15.08 18.62
CA GLN A 102 0.40 -16.43 18.60
C GLN A 102 1.06 -16.82 19.94
N SER A 103 1.40 -15.82 20.76
CA SER A 103 1.97 -15.99 22.10
C SER A 103 0.95 -16.02 23.25
N ALA A 104 -0.35 -15.94 22.94
CA ALA A 104 -1.47 -15.94 23.90
C ALA A 104 -2.30 -17.22 23.75
#